data_AF-A0A9W3TGA8-F1
#
_entry.id   AF-A0A9W3TGA8-F1
#
_cell.length_a   1.000
_cell.length_b   1.000
_cell.length_c   1.000
_cell.angle_alpha   90.00
_cell.angle_beta   90.00
_cell.angle_gamma   90.00
#
_symmetry.space_group_name_H-M   'P 1'
#
loop_
_entity.id
_entity.type
_entity.pdbx_description
1 polymer ?
#
loop_
_entity_poly.entity_id
_entity_poly.type
_entity_poly.pdbx_seq_one_letter_code
_entity_poly.pdbx_strand_id
1 'polypeptide(L)'
;MNEVQAFENKYLAVMTAIAIHTQQEKNLAEQSKKLKAELEKAMDEHGITSIDNDLIKITRVEATTSTSLDITKLKAEEPDLYGELLGDYPKVSNRNAHVKFTVK
;
A
#
# COMPACT_ATOMS: atom_id res chain seq x y z
N MET A 1 35.69 20.83 2.69
CA MET A 1 34.42 20.77 1.92
C MET A 1 33.53 19.77 2.63
N ASN A 2 32.35 20.20 3.09
CA ASN A 2 31.44 19.36 3.86
C ASN A 2 31.03 18.14 3.03
N GLU A 3 31.34 16.94 3.51
CA GLU A 3 31.04 15.66 2.84
C GLU A 3 29.54 15.54 2.48
N VAL A 4 28.68 16.19 3.26
CA VAL A 4 27.24 16.34 3.02
C VAL A 4 26.93 17.07 1.71
N GLN A 5 27.64 18.15 1.38
CA GLN A 5 27.41 18.91 0.14
C GLN A 5 27.90 18.15 -1.10
N ALA A 6 28.97 17.36 -0.96
CA ALA A 6 29.43 16.48 -2.03
C ALA A 6 28.44 15.32 -2.28
N PHE A 7 27.85 14.79 -1.20
CA PHE A 7 26.79 13.80 -1.27
C PHE A 7 25.51 14.39 -1.90
N GLU A 8 25.03 15.52 -1.44
CA GLU A 8 23.84 16.20 -1.99
C GLU A 8 23.98 16.48 -3.49
N ASN A 9 25.12 17.02 -3.94
CA ASN A 9 25.33 17.28 -5.37
C ASN A 9 25.44 15.99 -6.20
N LYS A 10 26.04 14.93 -5.65
CA LYS A 10 26.17 13.64 -6.35
C LYS A 10 24.84 12.90 -6.47
N TYR A 11 23.96 13.05 -5.48
CA TYR A 11 22.68 12.33 -5.42
C TYR A 11 21.46 13.22 -5.70
N LEU A 12 21.64 14.50 -6.04
CA LEU A 12 20.56 15.43 -6.41
C LEU A 12 19.69 14.87 -7.54
N ALA A 13 20.33 14.32 -8.58
CA ALA A 13 19.63 13.68 -9.70
C ALA A 13 18.78 12.48 -9.25
N VAL A 14 19.26 11.71 -8.27
CA VAL A 14 18.54 10.57 -7.69
C VAL A 14 17.35 11.08 -6.85
N MET A 15 17.53 12.14 -6.06
CA MET A 15 16.45 12.74 -5.28
C MET A 15 15.35 13.33 -6.17
N THR A 16 15.72 14.02 -7.25
CA THR A 16 14.76 14.53 -8.24
C THR A 16 14.02 13.39 -8.94
N ALA A 17 14.74 12.32 -9.33
CA ALA A 17 14.12 11.14 -9.92
C ALA A 17 13.12 10.47 -8.96
N ILE A 18 13.45 10.32 -7.68
CA ILE A 18 12.55 9.77 -6.65
C ILE A 18 11.29 10.64 -6.51
N ALA A 19 11.42 11.97 -6.50
CA ALA A 19 10.29 12.88 -6.40
C ALA A 19 9.34 12.77 -7.61
N ILE A 20 9.89 12.72 -8.82
CA ILE A 20 9.12 12.55 -10.07
C ILE A 20 8.42 11.19 -10.07
N HIS A 21 9.12 10.10 -9.74
CA HIS A 21 8.54 8.77 -9.66
C HIS A 21 7.42 8.68 -8.63
N THR A 22 7.60 9.26 -7.44
CA THR A 22 6.57 9.29 -6.40
C THR A 22 5.32 10.03 -6.87
N GLN A 23 5.47 11.13 -7.62
CA GLN A 23 4.33 11.86 -8.17
C GLN A 23 3.64 11.09 -9.30
N GLN A 24 4.41 10.41 -10.16
CA GLN A 24 3.86 9.57 -11.21
C GLN A 24 3.10 8.36 -10.63
N GLU A 25 3.62 7.72 -9.58
CA GLU A 25 2.93 6.64 -8.88
C GLU A 25 1.59 7.08 -8.32
N LYS A 26 1.52 8.27 -7.71
CA LYS A 26 0.25 8.85 -7.23
C LYS A 26 -0.74 9.04 -8.38
N ASN A 27 -0.29 9.65 -9.48
CA ASN A 27 -1.13 9.90 -10.65
C ASN A 27 -1.62 8.58 -11.29
N LEU A 28 -0.74 7.58 -11.42
CA LEU A 28 -1.07 6.24 -11.92
C LEU A 28 -2.06 5.52 -11.00
N ALA A 29 -1.90 5.64 -9.68
CA ALA A 29 -2.82 5.06 -8.71
C ALA A 29 -4.22 5.70 -8.81
N GLU A 30 -4.30 7.03 -9.00
CA GLU A 30 -5.56 7.73 -9.23
C GLU A 30 -6.22 7.33 -10.55
N GLN A 31 -5.44 7.24 -11.64
CA GLN A 31 -5.94 6.79 -12.93
C GLN A 31 -6.44 5.34 -12.87
N SER A 32 -5.70 4.45 -12.21
CA SER A 32 -6.10 3.05 -11.99
C SER A 32 -7.41 2.97 -11.21
N LYS A 33 -7.60 3.80 -10.17
CA LYS A 33 -8.87 3.87 -9.44
C LYS A 33 -10.02 4.37 -10.31
N LYS A 34 -9.80 5.39 -11.14
CA LYS A 34 -10.82 5.90 -12.06
C LYS A 34 -11.24 4.84 -13.08
N LEU A 35 -10.27 4.17 -13.70
CA LEU A 35 -10.51 3.10 -14.66
C LEU A 35 -11.25 1.91 -14.02
N LYS A 36 -10.87 1.52 -12.79
CA LYS A 36 -11.60 0.50 -12.03
C LYS A 36 -13.03 0.94 -11.71
N ALA A 37 -13.25 2.17 -11.27
CA ALA A 37 -14.59 2.67 -10.97
C ALA A 37 -15.47 2.81 -12.21
N GLU A 38 -14.90 3.21 -13.35
CA GLU A 38 -15.59 3.25 -14.63
C GLU A 38 -16.00 1.84 -15.09
N LEU A 39 -15.09 0.87 -14.93
CA LEU A 39 -15.35 -0.52 -15.24
C LEU A 39 -16.37 -1.16 -14.28
N GLU A 40 -16.30 -0.87 -12.99
CA GLU A 40 -17.28 -1.28 -11.99
C GLU A 40 -18.68 -0.74 -12.32
N LYS A 41 -18.78 0.55 -12.67
CA LYS A 41 -20.05 1.17 -13.10
C LYS A 41 -20.61 0.53 -14.37
N ALA A 42 -19.76 0.30 -15.38
CA ALA A 42 -20.18 -0.37 -16.61
C ALA A 42 -20.62 -1.82 -16.33
N MET A 43 -19.95 -2.53 -15.42
CA MET A 43 -20.34 -3.86 -14.98
C MET A 43 -21.67 -3.85 -14.21
N ASP A 44 -21.93 -2.83 -13.39
CA ASP A 44 -23.20 -2.66 -12.66
C ASP A 44 -24.36 -2.30 -13.60
N GLU A 45 -24.15 -1.40 -14.55
CA GLU A 45 -25.17 -0.99 -15.54
C GLU A 45 -25.58 -2.14 -16.48
N HIS A 46 -24.63 -3.02 -16.82
CA HIS A 46 -24.87 -4.17 -17.69
C HIS A 46 -25.14 -5.48 -16.94
N GLY A 47 -25.10 -5.48 -15.60
CA GLY A 47 -25.36 -6.67 -14.77
C GLY A 47 -24.36 -7.81 -15.00
N ILE A 48 -23.13 -7.51 -15.44
CA ILE A 48 -22.15 -8.52 -15.81
C ILE A 48 -21.39 -8.98 -14.56
N THR A 49 -21.52 -10.27 -14.23
CA THR A 49 -20.89 -10.90 -13.05
C THR A 49 -19.44 -11.33 -13.31
N SER A 50 -19.10 -11.64 -14.56
CA SER A 50 -17.74 -11.96 -14.98
C SER A 50 -17.52 -11.57 -16.44
N ILE A 51 -16.45 -10.82 -16.70
CA ILE A 51 -15.95 -10.55 -18.06
C ILE A 51 -14.64 -11.32 -18.21
N ASP A 52 -14.57 -12.16 -19.23
CA ASP A 52 -13.33 -12.84 -19.65
C ASP A 52 -13.02 -12.35 -21.06
N ASN A 53 -11.95 -11.58 -21.21
CA ASN A 53 -11.46 -11.09 -22.50
C ASN A 53 -9.95 -11.33 -22.58
N ASP A 54 -9.38 -11.37 -23.79
CA ASP A 54 -7.98 -11.75 -24.06
C ASP A 54 -6.92 -10.93 -23.28
N LEU A 55 -7.32 -9.77 -22.74
CA LEU A 55 -6.45 -8.88 -21.98
C LEU A 55 -6.60 -9.04 -20.45
N ILE A 56 -7.80 -9.30 -19.94
CA ILE A 56 -8.09 -9.27 -18.50
C ILE A 56 -9.32 -10.13 -18.17
N LYS A 57 -9.21 -10.97 -17.14
CA LYS A 57 -10.33 -11.64 -16.48
C LYS A 57 -10.76 -10.85 -15.25
N ILE A 58 -12.00 -10.38 -15.23
CA ILE A 58 -12.57 -9.61 -14.13
C ILE A 58 -13.77 -10.37 -13.58
N THR A 59 -13.64 -10.83 -12.34
CA THR A 59 -14.70 -11.54 -11.61
C THR A 59 -15.15 -10.65 -10.46
N ARG A 60 -16.46 -10.35 -10.40
CA ARG A 60 -17.05 -9.61 -9.29
C ARG A 60 -16.98 -10.50 -8.04
N VAL A 61 -16.07 -10.20 -7.13
CA VAL A 61 -16.02 -10.84 -5.81
C VAL A 61 -16.91 -10.03 -4.89
N GLU A 62 -17.96 -10.66 -4.35
CA GLU A 62 -18.84 -10.01 -3.38
C GLU A 62 -18.04 -9.48 -2.18
N ALA A 63 -18.53 -8.39 -1.58
CA ALA A 63 -17.90 -7.74 -0.44
C ALA A 63 -17.69 -8.75 0.70
N THR A 64 -16.47 -9.27 0.79
CA THR A 64 -16.12 -10.25 1.82
C THR A 64 -15.59 -9.49 3.01
N THR A 65 -16.27 -9.58 4.15
CA THR A 65 -15.83 -8.99 5.41
C THR A 65 -14.68 -9.83 5.98
N SER A 66 -13.46 -9.30 5.89
CA SER A 66 -12.33 -9.90 6.61
C SER A 66 -12.32 -9.38 8.05
N THR A 67 -12.68 -10.24 9.00
CA THR A 67 -12.53 -9.95 10.43
C THR A 67 -11.10 -10.22 10.84
N SER A 68 -10.34 -9.16 11.11
CA SER A 68 -9.01 -9.23 11.70
C SER A 68 -9.03 -8.69 13.13
N LEU A 69 -8.20 -9.25 14.00
CA LEU A 69 -8.05 -8.80 15.38
C LEU A 69 -7.41 -7.41 15.41
N ASP A 70 -8.07 -6.45 16.04
CA ASP A 70 -7.50 -5.13 16.29
C ASP A 70 -6.52 -5.19 17.46
N ILE A 71 -5.27 -5.51 17.14
CA ILE A 71 -4.15 -5.61 18.08
C ILE A 71 -3.89 -4.28 18.83
N THR A 72 -4.30 -3.14 18.27
CA THR A 72 -4.12 -1.82 18.91
C THR A 72 -5.09 -1.65 20.07
N LYS A 73 -6.35 -2.03 19.86
CA LYS A 73 -7.37 -2.03 20.92
C LYS A 73 -7.09 -3.08 21.98
N LEU A 74 -6.71 -4.30 21.57
CA LEU A 74 -6.35 -5.37 22.49
C LEU A 74 -5.22 -4.95 23.44
N LYS A 75 -4.18 -4.29 22.92
CA LYS A 75 -3.09 -3.78 23.75
C LYS A 75 -3.52 -2.67 24.72
N ALA A 76 -4.52 -1.86 24.34
CA ALA A 76 -5.00 -0.75 25.15
C ALA A 76 -5.97 -1.18 26.26
N GLU A 77 -6.84 -2.14 25.97
CA GLU A 77 -7.84 -2.66 26.91
C GLU A 77 -7.28 -3.79 27.79
N GLU A 78 -6.46 -4.68 27.21
CA GLU A 78 -5.92 -5.87 27.90
C GLU A 78 -4.42 -6.05 27.61
N PRO A 79 -3.56 -5.22 28.20
CA PRO A 79 -2.11 -5.27 27.97
C PRO A 79 -1.45 -6.58 28.46
N ASP A 80 -1.99 -7.20 29.51
CA ASP A 80 -1.50 -8.48 30.03
C ASP A 80 -1.76 -9.62 29.03
N LEU A 81 -2.99 -9.72 28.50
CA LEU A 81 -3.35 -10.69 27.47
C LEU A 81 -2.56 -10.48 26.17
N TYR A 82 -2.33 -9.22 25.78
CA TYR A 82 -1.46 -8.90 24.64
C TYR A 82 -0.03 -9.40 24.85
N GLY A 83 0.51 -9.29 26.07
CA GLY A 83 1.83 -9.80 26.44
C GLY A 83 1.93 -11.32 26.32
N GLU A 84 0.94 -12.04 26.85
CA GLU A 84 0.85 -13.50 26.75
C GLU A 84 0.76 -13.95 25.28
N LEU A 85 -0.13 -13.34 24.48
CA LEU A 85 -0.29 -13.69 23.08
C LEU A 85 0.93 -13.35 22.22
N LEU A 86 1.65 -12.28 22.55
CA LEU A 86 2.90 -11.93 21.86
C LEU A 86 4.01 -12.93 22.21
N GLY A 87 4.00 -13.49 23.42
CA GLY A 87 4.92 -14.54 23.84
C GLY A 87 4.63 -15.89 23.16
N ASP A 88 3.36 -16.28 23.10
CA ASP A 88 2.93 -17.58 22.55
C ASP A 88 2.88 -17.60 21.01
N TYR A 89 2.53 -16.47 20.39
CA TYR A 89 2.35 -16.34 18.94
C TYR A 89 3.15 -15.17 18.33
N PRO A 90 4.48 -15.13 18.50
CA PRO A 90 5.30 -14.04 17.98
C PRO A 90 5.38 -14.10 16.45
N LYS A 91 4.75 -13.14 15.78
CA LYS A 91 5.00 -12.88 14.36
C LYS A 91 6.17 -11.90 14.20
N VAL A 92 7.37 -12.42 14.03
CA VAL A 92 8.56 -11.60 13.76
C VAL A 92 8.61 -11.23 12.28
N SER A 93 8.39 -9.95 11.97
CA SER A 93 8.63 -9.41 10.63
C SER A 93 9.97 -8.71 10.59
N ASN A 94 10.96 -9.34 9.94
CA ASN A 94 12.24 -8.71 9.69
C ASN A 94 12.07 -7.62 8.62
N ARG A 95 12.17 -6.36 9.02
CA ARG A 95 12.29 -5.24 8.09
C ARG A 95 13.76 -4.92 7.87
N ASN A 96 14.19 -4.98 6.62
CA ASN A 96 15.53 -4.55 6.22
C ASN A 96 15.70 -3.05 6.48
N ALA A 97 16.95 -2.66 6.78
CA ALA A 97 17.32 -1.25 6.85
C ALA A 97 16.98 -0.57 5.51
N HIS A 98 16.20 0.50 5.57
CA HIS A 98 15.84 1.29 4.39
C HIS A 98 15.91 2.78 4.74
N VAL A 99 16.21 3.59 3.73
CA VAL A 99 16.21 5.05 3.84
C VAL A 99 14.76 5.53 3.66
N LYS A 100 14.24 6.27 4.64
CA LYS A 100 12.89 6.85 4.61
C LYS A 100 12.92 8.21 3.91
N PHE A 101 12.38 8.29 2.70
CA PHE A 101 12.18 9.55 1.99
C PHE A 101 10.84 10.17 2.41
N THR A 102 10.86 11.36 3.00
CA THR A 102 9.66 12.13 3.34
C THR A 102 9.66 13.41 2.51
N VAL A 103 8.76 13.49 1.52
CA VAL A 103 8.56 14.70 0.71
C VAL A 103 7.73 15.69 1.53
N LYS A 104 8.23 16.90 1.75
CA LYS A 104 7.48 18.01 2.34
C LYS A 104 6.57 18.68 1.31
#